data_AF-A0A7W1QNN0-F1
#
_entry.id   AF-A0A7W1QNN0-F1
#
_cell.length_a   1.000
_cell.length_b   1.000
_cell.length_c   1.000
_cell.angle_alpha   90.00
_cell.angle_beta   90.00
_cell.angle_gamma   90.00
#
_symmetry.space_group_name_H-M   'P 1'
#
loop_
_entity.id
_entity.type
_entity.pdbx_description
1 polymer ?
#
loop_
_entity_poly.entity_id
_entity_poly.type
_entity_poly.pdbx_seq_one_letter_code
_entity_poly.pdbx_strand_id
1 'polypeptide(L)'
;TAGFFSRSPANIERVKAQMEAGNVYINRSCTGAVVGRHPFGGFKMSGGGTKAGGSDYLLNFLVPRVVTENIMRHGFAPETTPKYRAEFAVANGTRVR
;
A
#
# COMPACT_ATOMS: atom_id res chain seq x y z
N THR A 1 -3.76 4.15 -17.78
CA THR A 1 -2.45 3.48 -17.87
C THR A 1 -1.63 4.17 -18.95
N ALA A 2 -0.32 3.95 -19.01
CA ALA A 2 0.51 4.43 -20.11
C ALA A 2 1.57 3.40 -20.51
N GLY A 3 1.96 3.41 -21.78
CA GLY A 3 3.02 2.57 -22.34
C GLY A 3 4.04 3.42 -23.08
N PHE A 4 5.32 3.10 -22.93
CA PHE A 4 6.40 3.80 -23.62
C PHE A 4 7.46 2.83 -24.11
N PHE A 5 7.82 2.93 -25.39
CA PHE A 5 8.86 2.11 -26.01
C PHE A 5 10.07 2.98 -26.34
N SER A 6 11.21 2.68 -25.75
CA SER A 6 12.47 3.35 -26.05
C SER A 6 13.66 2.50 -25.61
N ARG A 7 14.80 2.74 -26.23
CA ARG A 7 16.11 2.22 -25.78
C ARG A 7 17.04 3.32 -25.26
N SER A 8 16.61 4.58 -25.32
CA SER A 8 17.38 5.71 -24.75
C SER A 8 17.15 5.76 -23.25
N PRO A 9 18.20 5.57 -22.41
CA PRO A 9 18.06 5.65 -20.96
C PRO A 9 17.53 7.02 -20.51
N ALA A 10 18.02 8.10 -21.12
CA ALA A 10 17.59 9.46 -20.79
C ALA A 10 16.08 9.67 -21.02
N ASN A 11 15.54 9.13 -22.10
CA ASN A 11 14.11 9.24 -22.39
C ASN A 11 13.26 8.40 -21.45
N ILE A 12 13.73 7.20 -21.10
CA ILE A 12 13.05 6.33 -20.12
C ILE A 12 12.99 7.01 -18.75
N GLU A 13 14.09 7.59 -18.28
CA GLU A 13 14.13 8.32 -17.01
C GLU A 13 13.20 9.54 -17.02
N ARG A 14 13.17 10.28 -18.13
CA ARG A 14 12.23 11.39 -18.30
C ARG A 14 10.77 10.92 -18.19
N VAL A 15 10.42 9.80 -18.83
CA VAL A 15 9.07 9.24 -18.78
C VAL A 15 8.72 8.73 -17.39
N LYS A 16 9.63 8.04 -16.69
CA LYS A 16 9.42 7.62 -15.29
C LYS A 16 9.10 8.80 -14.38
N ALA A 17 9.74 9.94 -14.59
CA ALA A 17 9.56 11.12 -13.76
C ALA A 17 8.32 11.96 -14.11
N GLN A 18 7.94 12.02 -15.39
CA GLN A 18 6.97 13.01 -15.89
C GLN A 18 5.64 12.40 -16.37
N MET A 19 5.60 11.10 -16.66
CA MET A 19 4.39 10.49 -17.23
C MET A 19 3.33 10.26 -16.16
N GLU A 20 2.24 11.00 -16.27
CA GLU A 20 1.14 10.94 -15.32
C GLU A 20 0.16 9.79 -15.64
N ALA A 21 0.43 8.61 -15.09
CA ALA A 21 -0.50 7.50 -15.11
C ALA A 21 -0.38 6.66 -13.85
N GLY A 22 -1.46 6.01 -13.45
CA GLY A 22 -1.42 5.07 -12.34
C GLY A 22 -0.43 3.93 -12.55
N ASN A 23 -0.35 3.39 -13.76
CA ASN A 23 0.61 2.34 -14.12
C ASN A 23 1.29 2.73 -15.44
N VAL A 24 2.61 2.81 -15.41
CA VAL A 24 3.48 3.10 -16.54
C VAL A 24 4.25 1.83 -16.89
N TYR A 25 4.21 1.43 -18.15
CA TYR A 25 4.87 0.22 -18.66
C TYR A 25 5.92 0.61 -19.69
N ILE A 26 7.17 0.15 -19.51
CA ILE A 26 8.28 0.43 -20.42
C ILE A 26 8.62 -0.83 -21.23
N ASN A 27 8.71 -0.68 -22.56
CA ASN A 27 9.10 -1.75 -23.49
C ASN A 27 8.23 -3.02 -23.41
N ARG A 28 6.93 -2.85 -23.13
CA ARG A 28 5.91 -3.92 -23.15
C ARG A 28 4.51 -3.33 -23.35
N SER A 29 3.53 -4.18 -23.62
CA SER A 29 2.11 -3.77 -23.63
C SER A 29 1.67 -3.21 -22.27
N CYS A 30 0.75 -2.25 -22.30
CA CYS A 30 0.25 -1.53 -21.12
C CYS A 30 -1.02 -2.14 -20.49
N THR A 31 -1.33 -3.38 -20.88
CA THR A 31 -2.47 -4.19 -20.40
C THR A 31 -1.98 -5.44 -19.66
N GLY A 32 -2.89 -6.20 -19.05
CA GLY A 32 -2.54 -7.46 -18.37
C GLY A 32 -1.79 -7.24 -17.05
N ALA A 33 -2.29 -6.33 -16.20
CA ALA A 33 -1.79 -6.19 -14.85
C ALA A 33 -2.02 -7.49 -14.04
N VAL A 34 -1.04 -7.88 -13.23
CA VAL A 34 -1.07 -9.14 -12.47
C VAL A 34 -1.13 -8.81 -10.99
N VAL A 35 -2.07 -9.43 -10.27
CA VAL A 35 -2.26 -9.26 -8.82
C VAL A 35 -0.95 -9.54 -8.09
N GLY A 36 -0.60 -8.68 -7.13
CA GLY A 36 0.65 -8.77 -6.36
C GLY A 36 1.93 -8.38 -7.09
N ARG A 37 1.91 -8.23 -8.43
CA ARG A 37 3.07 -7.76 -9.23
C ARG A 37 2.90 -6.35 -9.76
N HIS A 38 1.71 -6.03 -10.28
CA HIS A 38 1.38 -4.73 -10.84
C HIS A 38 0.08 -4.21 -10.22
N PRO A 39 0.08 -3.77 -8.94
CA PRO A 39 -1.10 -3.17 -8.32
C PRO A 39 -1.73 -2.09 -9.22
N PHE A 40 -3.00 -2.25 -9.52
CA PHE A 40 -3.63 -1.56 -10.65
C PHE A 40 -4.66 -0.54 -10.19
N GLY A 41 -4.66 0.63 -10.83
CA GLY A 41 -5.54 1.74 -10.50
C GLY A 41 -4.86 3.08 -10.77
N GLY A 42 -5.65 4.13 -10.89
CA GLY A 42 -5.17 5.46 -11.27
C GLY A 42 -5.76 6.57 -10.41
N PHE A 43 -5.50 7.80 -10.85
CA PHE A 43 -5.92 9.05 -10.22
C PHE A 43 -6.64 9.93 -11.25
N LYS A 44 -7.07 11.15 -10.87
CA LYS A 44 -7.95 12.04 -11.68
C LYS A 44 -9.27 11.34 -12.02
N MET A 45 -9.80 11.56 -13.22
CA MET A 45 -11.01 10.91 -13.71
C MET A 45 -10.84 9.40 -13.95
N SER A 46 -9.64 8.84 -13.77
CA SER A 46 -9.39 7.39 -13.87
C SER A 46 -9.59 6.64 -12.55
N GLY A 47 -9.82 7.33 -11.42
CA GLY A 47 -10.11 6.69 -10.13
C GLY A 47 -9.64 7.50 -8.91
N GLY A 48 -10.01 7.02 -7.72
CA GLY A 48 -9.71 7.67 -6.43
C GLY A 48 -8.31 7.42 -5.86
N GLY A 49 -7.36 6.92 -6.66
CA GLY A 49 -5.99 6.63 -6.20
C GLY A 49 -5.78 5.25 -5.57
N THR A 50 -6.82 4.44 -5.43
CA THR A 50 -6.71 3.07 -4.90
C THR A 50 -6.00 2.13 -5.88
N LYS A 51 -5.24 1.16 -5.36
CA LYS A 51 -4.47 0.19 -6.15
C LYS A 51 -4.90 -1.25 -5.90
N ALA A 52 -5.87 -1.72 -6.66
CA ALA A 52 -6.39 -3.08 -6.57
C ALA A 52 -5.28 -4.14 -6.79
N GLY A 53 -5.31 -5.19 -5.97
CA GLY A 53 -4.32 -6.27 -6.00
C GLY A 53 -2.95 -5.89 -5.41
N GLY A 54 -2.81 -4.73 -4.76
CA GLY A 54 -1.66 -4.36 -3.94
C GLY A 54 -1.90 -4.60 -2.44
N SER A 55 -0.83 -4.52 -1.64
CA SER A 55 -0.86 -4.70 -0.17
C SER A 55 -1.83 -3.74 0.52
N ASP A 56 -1.91 -2.51 0.03
CA ASP A 56 -2.63 -1.43 0.71
C ASP A 56 -4.11 -1.39 0.32
N TYR A 57 -4.54 -2.20 -0.64
CA TYR A 57 -5.89 -2.11 -1.19
C TYR A 57 -6.96 -2.39 -0.13
N LEU A 58 -6.72 -3.37 0.74
CA LEU A 58 -7.65 -3.76 1.78
C LEU A 58 -7.87 -2.64 2.82
N LEU A 59 -6.88 -1.77 3.04
CA LEU A 59 -7.00 -0.66 3.98
C LEU A 59 -8.13 0.32 3.61
N ASN A 60 -8.50 0.40 2.33
CA ASN A 60 -9.62 1.24 1.86
C ASN A 60 -10.99 0.76 2.35
N PHE A 61 -11.09 -0.47 2.87
CA PHE A 61 -12.33 -1.08 3.36
C PHE A 61 -12.35 -1.25 4.87
N LEU A 62 -11.30 -0.79 5.56
CA LEU A 62 -11.17 -0.88 7.01
C LEU A 62 -11.31 0.50 7.64
N VAL A 63 -11.73 0.52 8.91
CA VAL A 63 -11.75 1.73 9.74
C VAL A 63 -10.54 1.66 10.68
N PRO A 64 -9.58 2.60 10.60
CA PRO A 64 -8.46 2.60 11.53
C PRO A 64 -8.95 2.86 12.95
N ARG A 65 -8.41 2.12 13.91
CA ARG A 65 -8.72 2.28 15.34
C ARG A 65 -7.44 2.27 16.15
N VAL A 66 -7.35 3.20 17.10
CA VAL A 66 -6.28 3.24 18.10
C VAL A 66 -6.91 3.06 19.47
N VAL A 67 -6.27 2.26 20.32
CA VAL A 67 -6.62 2.08 21.72
C VAL A 67 -5.40 2.43 22.55
N THR A 68 -5.59 3.29 23.55
CA THR A 68 -4.53 3.72 24.45
C THR A 68 -4.98 3.43 25.87
N GLU A 69 -4.18 2.67 26.60
CA GLU A 69 -4.42 2.34 28.00
C GLU A 69 -3.25 2.87 28.84
N ASN A 70 -3.56 3.67 29.86
CA ASN A 70 -2.59 3.96 30.90
C ASN A 70 -2.53 2.77 31.87
N ILE A 71 -1.45 1.99 31.81
CA ILE A 71 -1.23 0.80 32.65
C ILE A 71 -0.51 1.12 33.97
N MET A 72 -0.20 2.38 34.26
CA MET A 72 0.42 2.77 35.53
C MET A 72 -0.60 2.69 36.67
N ARG A 73 -0.20 2.06 37.78
CA ARG A 73 -0.96 2.05 39.04
C ARG A 73 -0.01 2.35 40.20
N HIS A 74 -0.35 3.34 41.03
CA HIS A 74 0.47 3.75 42.19
C HIS A 74 1.96 4.04 41.86
N GLY A 75 2.23 4.69 40.73
CA GLY A 75 3.60 5.05 40.31
C GLY A 75 4.41 3.89 39.73
N PHE A 76 3.83 2.69 39.63
CA PHE A 76 4.46 1.54 39.00
C PHE A 76 3.73 1.20 37.69
N ALA A 77 4.51 0.96 36.64
CA ALA A 77 4.02 0.32 35.41
C ALA A 77 4.85 -0.96 35.21
N PRO A 78 4.23 -2.05 34.74
CA PRO A 78 4.96 -3.28 34.48
C PRO A 78 6.00 -3.05 33.38
N GLU A 79 7.18 -3.65 33.51
CA GLU A 79 8.26 -3.54 32.51
C GLU A 79 7.87 -4.15 31.16
N THR A 80 6.95 -5.13 31.19
CA THR A 80 6.42 -5.77 30.00
C THR A 80 4.96 -5.43 29.80
N THR A 81 4.60 -5.04 28.58
CA THR A 81 3.20 -4.84 28.17
C THR A 81 2.38 -6.11 28.44
N PRO A 82 1.18 -6.01 29.04
CA PRO A 82 0.29 -7.14 29.23
C PRO A 82 -0.06 -7.81 27.90
N LYS A 83 -0.17 -9.14 27.89
CA LYS A 83 -0.70 -9.85 26.72
C LYS A 83 -2.20 -9.63 26.64
N TYR A 84 -2.64 -8.77 25.73
CA TYR A 84 -4.05 -8.58 25.40
C TYR A 84 -4.59 -9.79 24.65
N ARG A 85 -5.90 -10.01 24.75
CA ARG A 85 -6.55 -11.09 23.99
C ARG A 85 -6.45 -10.85 22.48
N ALA A 86 -6.41 -11.93 21.72
CA ALA A 86 -6.11 -11.87 20.28
C ALA A 86 -7.14 -11.06 19.49
N GLU A 87 -8.40 -11.01 19.94
CA GLU A 87 -9.46 -10.20 19.33
C GLU A 87 -9.18 -8.68 19.33
N PHE A 88 -8.28 -8.20 20.19
CA PHE A 88 -7.84 -6.80 20.23
C PHE A 88 -6.54 -6.55 19.44
N ALA A 89 -5.81 -7.61 19.08
CA ALA A 89 -4.50 -7.54 18.44
C ALA A 89 -4.50 -7.92 16.95
N VAL A 90 -5.61 -8.47 16.44
CA VAL A 90 -5.67 -9.00 15.07
C VAL A 90 -6.52 -8.12 14.17
N ALA A 91 -5.86 -7.18 13.48
CA ALA A 91 -6.24 -6.87 12.11
C ALA A 91 -5.64 -7.98 11.22
N ASN A 92 -6.46 -8.96 10.89
CA ASN A 92 -6.27 -10.00 9.85
C ASN A 92 -4.83 -10.21 9.32
N GLY A 93 -4.13 -11.19 9.88
CA GLY A 93 -3.27 -12.10 9.10
C GLY A 93 -1.94 -11.58 8.54
N THR A 94 -1.51 -10.34 8.79
CA THR A 94 -0.23 -9.85 8.25
C THR A 94 0.85 -9.87 9.31
N ARG A 95 1.59 -10.99 9.39
CA ARG A 95 2.89 -11.04 10.07
C ARG A 95 3.87 -10.20 9.25
N VAL A 96 4.18 -8.99 9.71
CA VAL A 96 5.37 -8.29 9.23
C VAL A 96 6.56 -9.10 9.74
N ARG A 97 7.37 -9.61 8.81
CA ARG A 97 8.64 -10.26 9.12
C ARG A 97 9.63 -9.24 9.66
#